data_AF-A0A8H4VRW0-F1
#
_entry.id   AF-A0A8H4VRW0-F1
#
_cell.length_a   1.000
_cell.length_b   1.000
_cell.length_c   1.000
_cell.angle_alpha   90.00
_cell.angle_beta   90.00
_cell.angle_gamma   90.00
#
_symmetry.space_group_name_H-M   'P 1'
#
loop_
_entity.id
_entity.type
_entity.pdbx_description
1 polymer ?
#
loop_
_entity_poly.entity_id
_entity_poly.type
_entity_poly.pdbx_seq_one_letter_code
_entity_poly.pdbx_strand_id
1 'polypeptide(L)'
;MKPVPSKSALSIIRYKAKPPSGLVFNVAPLDKNHSRVYRRLLRALSYFPDSVARIHIARYAVEPLKASTKAARGSEEKKKELIKKRITRARQLTIRIEQANNGNLENLKKMLSLAYGREGRRRRVLVADLLKPDKDEDVNPEVIKDLINASEGPAASLVEPSAKVQALLKSQQNNPPSEAARPRIKNTKAPIPVENIWGRPIPVRSQISMRKKWWADTLDRVYPPVPTNEWNRLRDIATGVIPIVNPQRRASPPISPEEVEKPDDVLEYLFNPVRAGGALLYRKIPGNVAAAREKVQPEGPVQMNPQSYQRTIRRVYASIWNMTPLLLRDEHTKKWVVEWGKPKSEAHSGAISTPSLKDMELFEGLPPRKAVEVKATKSKEDRQIERSRRSERIGKNERSLKITPQFAKAQT
;
A
#
# COMPACT_ATOMS: atom_id res chain seq x y z
N MET A 1 56.99 17.11 -59.71
CA MET A 1 56.62 18.54 -59.67
C MET A 1 55.15 18.67 -60.02
N LYS A 2 54.45 19.56 -59.28
CA LYS A 2 53.04 19.97 -59.34
C LYS A 2 52.01 19.06 -58.62
N PRO A 3 51.01 19.66 -57.94
CA PRO A 3 50.96 19.58 -56.48
C PRO A 3 49.59 19.17 -55.90
N VAL A 4 49.62 18.94 -54.58
CA VAL A 4 48.56 18.97 -53.57
C VAL A 4 47.30 19.78 -53.97
N PRO A 5 46.10 19.27 -53.63
CA PRO A 5 45.23 20.11 -52.82
C PRO A 5 44.88 19.48 -51.46
N SER A 6 45.18 20.28 -50.45
CA SER A 6 44.77 20.17 -49.07
C SER A 6 43.37 20.76 -48.88
N LYS A 7 42.72 20.31 -47.81
CA LYS A 7 41.62 20.95 -47.05
C LYS A 7 40.19 20.58 -47.45
N SER A 8 39.68 19.68 -46.61
CA SER A 8 38.44 19.82 -45.83
C SER A 8 37.10 19.75 -46.56
N ALA A 9 36.63 18.51 -46.74
CA ALA A 9 35.22 18.19 -46.55
C ALA A 9 35.12 17.16 -45.42
N LEU A 10 35.03 17.63 -44.18
CA LEU A 10 34.57 16.82 -43.05
C LEU A 10 33.07 16.53 -43.26
N SER A 11 32.74 15.54 -44.07
CA SER A 11 31.45 14.86 -43.98
C SER A 11 31.48 13.96 -42.75
N ILE A 12 31.27 14.58 -41.58
CA ILE A 12 30.92 13.84 -40.37
C ILE A 12 29.59 13.16 -40.69
N ILE A 13 29.68 11.86 -40.96
CA ILE A 13 28.56 10.92 -40.90
C ILE A 13 28.05 11.00 -39.46
N ARG A 14 27.09 11.91 -39.22
CA ARG A 14 26.27 11.87 -38.02
C ARG A 14 25.42 10.62 -38.15
N TYR A 15 25.90 9.52 -37.59
CA TYR A 15 25.02 8.45 -37.13
C TYR A 15 23.95 9.11 -36.26
N LYS A 16 22.74 9.29 -36.83
CA LYS A 16 21.54 9.56 -36.05
C LYS A 16 21.32 8.33 -35.19
N ALA A 17 21.93 8.30 -34.01
CA ALA A 17 21.50 7.43 -32.93
C ALA A 17 20.01 7.71 -32.72
N LYS A 18 19.18 6.74 -33.08
CA LYS A 18 17.73 6.77 -32.87
C LYS A 18 17.53 6.80 -31.36
N PRO A 19 17.02 7.88 -30.75
CA PRO A 19 16.73 7.88 -29.32
C PRO A 19 15.70 6.77 -29.04
N PRO A 20 15.77 6.08 -27.88
CA PRO A 20 14.83 5.02 -27.54
C PRO A 20 13.41 5.58 -27.60
N SER A 21 12.61 4.97 -28.49
CA SER A 21 11.20 5.23 -28.78
C SER A 21 10.49 6.11 -27.75
N GLY A 22 10.45 7.42 -28.03
CA GLY A 22 9.57 8.34 -27.33
C GLY A 22 8.13 7.86 -27.50
N LEU A 23 7.38 7.81 -26.40
CA LEU A 23 5.94 7.56 -26.39
C LEU A 23 5.23 8.61 -27.27
N VAL A 24 5.03 8.30 -28.54
CA VAL A 24 4.13 9.07 -29.41
C VAL A 24 2.70 8.72 -28.99
N PHE A 25 2.09 9.62 -28.22
CA PHE A 25 0.73 9.46 -27.71
C PHE A 25 -0.29 9.88 -28.77
N ASN A 26 -0.70 8.95 -29.63
CA ASN A 26 -1.89 9.14 -30.46
C ASN A 26 -3.14 9.07 -29.56
N VAL A 27 -3.67 10.22 -29.16
CA VAL A 27 -4.85 10.34 -28.31
C VAL A 27 -6.02 10.80 -29.19
N ALA A 28 -7.04 9.95 -29.37
CA ALA A 28 -8.31 10.33 -29.99
C ALA A 28 -8.93 11.55 -29.25
N PRO A 29 -9.70 12.42 -29.92
CA PRO A 29 -10.26 13.62 -29.29
C PRO A 29 -11.10 13.24 -28.07
N LEU A 30 -10.58 13.57 -26.89
CA LEU A 30 -11.20 13.36 -25.60
C LEU A 30 -12.23 14.46 -25.33
N ASP A 31 -13.40 14.11 -24.76
CA ASP A 31 -14.36 15.10 -24.24
C ASP A 31 -13.65 16.17 -23.38
N LYS A 32 -14.10 17.43 -23.46
CA LYS A 32 -13.51 18.57 -22.71
C LYS A 32 -13.32 18.28 -21.22
N ASN A 33 -14.26 17.55 -20.61
CA ASN A 33 -14.19 17.16 -19.20
C ASN A 33 -13.10 16.11 -18.92
N HIS A 34 -12.89 15.17 -19.85
CA HIS A 34 -11.88 14.12 -19.71
C HIS A 34 -10.47 14.72 -19.81
N SER A 35 -10.23 15.60 -20.80
CA SER A 35 -8.94 16.28 -20.95
C SER A 35 -8.57 17.14 -19.73
N ARG A 36 -9.53 17.86 -19.14
CA ARG A 36 -9.32 18.66 -17.91
C ARG A 36 -8.87 17.79 -16.73
N VAL A 37 -9.55 16.67 -16.49
CA VAL A 37 -9.20 15.73 -15.41
C VAL A 37 -7.84 15.11 -15.66
N TYR A 38 -7.55 14.71 -16.89
CA TYR A 38 -6.26 14.16 -17.28
C TYR A 38 -5.11 15.15 -17.02
N ARG A 39 -5.25 16.41 -17.45
CA ARG A 39 -4.24 17.46 -17.20
C ARG A 39 -4.05 17.73 -15.71
N ARG A 40 -5.13 17.83 -14.94
CA ARG A 40 -5.06 18.03 -13.48
C ARG A 40 -4.32 16.88 -12.81
N LEU A 41 -4.62 15.65 -13.21
CA LEU A 41 -3.97 14.44 -12.70
C LEU A 41 -2.46 14.44 -12.99
N LEU A 42 -2.05 14.76 -14.22
CA LEU A 42 -0.63 14.84 -14.56
C LEU A 42 0.10 15.95 -13.79
N ARG A 43 -0.55 17.09 -13.57
CA ARG A 43 0.01 18.18 -12.73
C ARG A 43 0.12 17.78 -11.26
N ALA A 44 -0.88 17.09 -10.71
CA ALA A 44 -0.80 16.57 -9.35
C ALA A 44 0.34 15.55 -9.22
N LEU A 45 0.51 14.68 -10.21
CA LEU A 45 1.62 13.72 -10.26
C LEU A 45 2.98 14.37 -10.42
N SER A 46 3.12 15.44 -11.19
CA SER A 46 4.42 16.10 -11.33
C SER A 46 4.97 16.59 -10.00
N TYR A 47 4.08 16.93 -9.05
CA TYR A 47 4.45 17.39 -7.72
C TYR A 47 4.71 16.28 -6.69
N PHE A 48 4.53 15.02 -7.05
CA PHE A 48 4.72 13.91 -6.11
C PHE A 48 6.22 13.70 -5.81
N PRO A 49 6.61 13.45 -4.54
CA PRO A 49 8.02 13.45 -4.11
C PRO A 49 8.89 12.38 -4.77
N ASP A 50 8.35 11.19 -5.04
CA ASP A 50 9.14 10.07 -5.56
C ASP A 50 8.98 9.88 -7.09
N SER A 51 10.09 9.89 -7.83
CA SER A 51 10.12 9.67 -9.28
C SER A 51 9.64 8.28 -9.70
N VAL A 52 10.01 7.23 -8.95
CA VAL A 52 9.61 5.85 -9.28
C VAL A 52 8.11 5.68 -9.06
N ALA A 53 7.61 6.12 -7.91
CA ALA A 53 6.18 6.09 -7.64
C ALA A 53 5.38 6.92 -8.65
N ARG A 54 5.88 8.08 -9.10
CA ARG A 54 5.24 8.88 -10.17
C ARG A 54 4.99 8.06 -11.42
N ILE A 55 5.96 7.29 -11.89
CA ILE A 55 5.85 6.47 -13.11
C ILE A 55 4.74 5.43 -12.94
N HIS A 56 4.75 4.69 -11.83
CA HIS A 56 3.79 3.61 -11.60
C HIS A 56 2.36 4.11 -11.36
N ILE A 57 2.21 5.20 -10.59
CA ILE A 57 0.90 5.83 -10.38
C ILE A 57 0.40 6.44 -11.70
N ALA A 58 1.28 7.06 -12.50
CA ALA A 58 0.90 7.57 -13.83
C ALA A 58 0.38 6.44 -14.71
N ARG A 59 1.09 5.31 -14.82
CA ARG A 59 0.59 4.13 -15.57
C ARG A 59 -0.77 3.65 -15.06
N TYR A 60 -0.91 3.50 -13.75
CA TYR A 60 -2.16 3.09 -13.11
C TYR A 60 -3.33 4.03 -13.41
N ALA A 61 -3.10 5.33 -13.37
CA ALA A 61 -4.13 6.36 -13.54
C ALA A 61 -4.47 6.65 -15.01
N VAL A 62 -3.47 6.60 -15.89
CA VAL A 62 -3.57 7.02 -17.28
C VAL A 62 -4.10 5.89 -18.17
N GLU A 63 -3.71 4.64 -17.93
CA GLU A 63 -4.15 3.51 -18.75
C GLU A 63 -5.69 3.37 -18.83
N PRO A 64 -6.45 3.45 -17.71
CA PRO A 64 -7.91 3.37 -17.79
C PRO A 64 -8.57 4.53 -18.53
N LEU A 65 -7.95 5.71 -18.49
CA LEU A 65 -8.41 6.91 -19.20
C LEU A 65 -8.14 6.80 -20.70
N LYS A 66 -6.98 6.23 -21.08
CA LYS A 66 -6.63 5.99 -22.49
C LYS A 66 -7.31 4.77 -23.11
N ALA A 67 -7.69 3.78 -22.30
CA ALA A 67 -8.29 2.54 -22.79
C ALA A 67 -9.53 2.84 -23.63
N SER A 68 -9.44 2.52 -24.93
CA SER A 68 -10.48 2.78 -25.91
C SER A 68 -11.82 2.20 -25.47
N THR A 69 -12.87 3.02 -25.51
CA THR A 69 -14.26 2.61 -25.26
C THR A 69 -14.78 1.68 -26.36
N LYS A 70 -14.04 1.54 -27.47
CA LYS A 70 -14.35 0.61 -28.56
C LYS A 70 -14.28 -0.85 -28.13
N ALA A 71 -13.46 -1.20 -27.14
CA ALA A 71 -13.34 -2.57 -26.63
C ALA A 71 -14.53 -3.00 -25.73
N ALA A 72 -15.39 -2.06 -25.31
CA ALA A 72 -16.58 -2.38 -24.53
C ALA A 72 -17.69 -2.87 -25.48
N ARG A 73 -17.89 -4.20 -25.54
CA ARG A 73 -19.07 -4.80 -26.16
C ARG A 73 -20.31 -4.35 -25.37
N GLY A 74 -21.26 -3.66 -26.00
CA GLY A 74 -22.52 -3.24 -25.37
C GLY A 74 -23.10 -1.93 -25.91
N SER A 75 -24.35 -1.65 -25.49
CA SER A 75 -25.10 -0.41 -25.76
C SER A 75 -24.28 0.85 -25.43
N GLU A 76 -24.48 1.93 -26.19
CA GLU A 76 -23.81 3.21 -26.01
C GLU A 76 -23.98 3.79 -24.60
N GLU A 77 -25.12 3.53 -23.96
CA GLU A 77 -25.40 3.99 -22.60
C GLU A 77 -24.42 3.39 -21.58
N LYS A 78 -24.17 2.07 -21.68
CA LYS A 78 -23.18 1.38 -20.84
C LYS A 78 -21.78 1.96 -21.07
N LYS A 79 -21.44 2.34 -22.31
CA LYS A 79 -20.17 3.01 -22.61
C LYS A 79 -20.08 4.38 -21.92
N LYS A 80 -21.14 5.20 -22.00
CA LYS A 80 -21.22 6.50 -21.32
C LYS A 80 -21.07 6.36 -19.80
N GLU A 81 -21.72 5.37 -19.19
CA GLU A 81 -21.56 5.09 -17.76
C GLU A 81 -20.14 4.68 -17.37
N LEU A 82 -19.51 3.81 -18.15
CA LEU A 82 -18.13 3.39 -17.91
C LEU A 82 -17.16 4.58 -17.97
N ILE A 83 -17.35 5.49 -18.94
CA ILE A 83 -16.58 6.73 -19.03
C ILE A 83 -16.80 7.60 -17.80
N LYS A 84 -18.06 7.81 -17.38
CA LYS A 84 -18.39 8.55 -16.16
C LYS A 84 -17.68 7.95 -14.93
N LYS A 85 -17.75 6.62 -14.75
CA LYS A 85 -17.08 5.89 -13.65
C LYS A 85 -15.55 6.02 -13.69
N ARG A 86 -14.94 6.06 -14.89
CA ARG A 86 -13.49 6.29 -15.03
C ARG A 86 -13.10 7.72 -14.67
N ILE A 87 -13.88 8.70 -15.12
CA ILE A 87 -13.65 10.12 -14.82
C ILE A 87 -13.80 10.38 -13.31
N THR A 88 -14.83 9.84 -12.66
CA THR A 88 -15.03 10.01 -11.20
C THR A 88 -13.88 9.38 -10.41
N ARG A 89 -13.43 8.18 -10.78
CA ARG A 89 -12.26 7.53 -10.17
C ARG A 89 -10.98 8.36 -10.35
N ALA A 90 -10.76 8.90 -11.55
CA ALA A 90 -9.59 9.74 -11.82
C ALA A 90 -9.63 11.06 -11.02
N ARG A 91 -10.81 11.67 -10.87
CA ARG A 91 -11.00 12.86 -10.00
C ARG A 91 -10.67 12.55 -8.54
N GLN A 92 -11.22 11.45 -8.00
CA GLN A 92 -10.93 11.03 -6.63
C GLN A 92 -9.44 10.75 -6.41
N LEU A 93 -8.80 10.07 -7.37
CA LEU A 93 -7.37 9.80 -7.32
C LEU A 93 -6.54 11.09 -7.37
N THR A 94 -6.94 12.05 -8.20
CA THR A 94 -6.30 13.38 -8.28
C THR A 94 -6.37 14.11 -6.93
N ILE A 95 -7.54 14.12 -6.29
CA ILE A 95 -7.72 14.72 -4.96
C ILE A 95 -6.83 14.05 -3.92
N ARG A 96 -6.73 12.72 -3.92
CA ARG A 96 -5.85 11.99 -3.00
C ARG A 96 -4.38 12.33 -3.19
N ILE A 97 -3.93 12.46 -4.44
CA ILE A 97 -2.55 12.87 -4.77
C ILE A 97 -2.30 14.30 -4.31
N GLU A 98 -3.22 15.22 -4.58
CA GLU A 98 -3.10 16.61 -4.12
C GLU A 98 -3.05 16.69 -2.59
N GLN A 99 -3.88 15.93 -1.88
CA GLN A 99 -3.85 15.83 -0.43
C GLN A 99 -2.53 15.23 0.09
N ALA A 100 -2.01 14.17 -0.56
CA ALA A 100 -0.72 13.60 -0.21
C ALA A 100 0.42 14.62 -0.40
N ASN A 101 0.40 15.37 -1.49
CA ASN A 101 1.37 16.43 -1.78
C ASN A 101 1.24 17.61 -0.79
N ASN A 102 0.04 17.89 -0.28
CA ASN A 102 -0.20 18.92 0.73
C ASN A 102 0.18 18.48 2.16
N GLY A 103 0.64 17.24 2.36
CA GLY A 103 1.13 16.77 3.66
C GLY A 103 0.28 15.70 4.34
N ASN A 104 -0.81 15.21 3.72
CA ASN A 104 -1.58 14.10 4.29
C ASN A 104 -0.81 12.77 4.17
N LEU A 105 -0.27 12.30 5.30
CA LEU A 105 0.58 11.12 5.38
C LEU A 105 -0.16 9.82 5.07
N GLU A 106 -1.44 9.70 5.42
CA GLU A 106 -2.23 8.50 5.13
C GLU A 106 -2.46 8.33 3.63
N ASN A 107 -2.81 9.42 2.96
CA ASN A 107 -2.96 9.42 1.51
C ASN A 107 -1.63 9.16 0.83
N LEU A 108 -0.52 9.72 1.35
CA LEU A 108 0.82 9.40 0.86
C LEU A 108 1.14 7.91 1.01
N LYS A 109 0.89 7.31 2.18
CA LYS A 109 1.07 5.88 2.42
C LYS A 109 0.24 5.05 1.44
N LYS A 110 -1.03 5.39 1.23
CA LYS A 110 -1.91 4.72 0.23
C LYS A 110 -1.35 4.82 -1.18
N MET A 111 -0.89 6.00 -1.61
CA MET A 111 -0.33 6.20 -2.94
C MET A 111 0.96 5.42 -3.15
N LEU A 112 1.84 5.38 -2.15
CA LEU A 112 3.06 4.58 -2.20
C LEU A 112 2.77 3.07 -2.14
N SER A 113 1.77 2.63 -1.37
CA SER A 113 1.31 1.23 -1.37
C SER A 113 0.82 0.78 -2.75
N LEU A 114 0.11 1.65 -3.48
CA LEU A 114 -0.27 1.40 -4.88
C LEU A 114 0.97 1.36 -5.78
N ALA A 115 1.88 2.32 -5.60
CA ALA A 115 3.08 2.47 -6.40
C ALA A 115 4.00 1.26 -6.30
N TYR A 116 4.28 0.74 -5.09
CA TYR A 116 5.18 -0.40 -4.84
C TYR A 116 4.46 -1.75 -4.76
N GLY A 117 3.21 -1.80 -5.23
CA GLY A 117 2.46 -3.05 -5.40
C GLY A 117 2.12 -3.78 -4.10
N ARG A 118 1.94 -3.07 -2.98
CA ARG A 118 1.29 -3.63 -1.78
C ARG A 118 -0.22 -3.75 -1.99
N GLU A 119 -0.76 -2.87 -2.83
CA GLU A 119 -2.16 -2.80 -3.21
C GLU A 119 -2.35 -2.60 -4.72
N GLY A 120 -3.59 -2.81 -5.19
CA GLY A 120 -4.01 -2.46 -6.54
C GLY A 120 -3.49 -3.36 -7.66
N ARG A 121 -3.41 -2.78 -8.86
CA ARG A 121 -3.08 -3.52 -10.10
C ARG A 121 -1.62 -3.97 -10.14
N ARG A 122 -0.68 -3.11 -9.70
CA ARG A 122 0.75 -3.44 -9.73
C ARG A 122 1.06 -4.67 -8.89
N ARG A 123 0.42 -4.83 -7.74
CA ARG A 123 0.50 -6.04 -6.92
C ARG A 123 0.23 -7.29 -7.75
N ARG A 124 -0.88 -7.30 -8.51
CA ARG A 124 -1.28 -8.45 -9.33
C ARG A 124 -0.24 -8.74 -10.41
N VAL A 125 0.38 -7.71 -10.98
CA VAL A 125 1.49 -7.87 -11.94
C VAL A 125 2.69 -8.53 -11.26
N LEU A 126 3.11 -8.05 -10.08
CA LEU A 126 4.24 -8.64 -9.36
C LEU A 126 3.96 -10.07 -8.86
N VAL A 127 2.73 -10.36 -8.44
CA VAL A 127 2.31 -11.73 -8.10
C VAL A 127 2.30 -12.63 -9.34
N ALA A 128 1.82 -12.12 -10.48
CA ALA A 128 1.88 -12.87 -11.73
C ALA A 128 3.32 -13.13 -12.16
N ASP A 129 4.23 -12.15 -11.99
CA ASP A 129 5.65 -12.31 -12.26
C ASP A 129 6.32 -13.32 -11.31
N LEU A 130 5.86 -13.38 -10.05
CA LEU A 130 6.32 -14.36 -9.07
C LEU A 130 5.93 -15.79 -9.43
N LEU A 131 4.76 -15.98 -10.08
CA LEU A 131 4.25 -17.28 -10.49
C LEU A 131 4.83 -17.78 -11.82
N LYS A 132 5.57 -16.95 -12.56
CA LYS A 132 6.24 -17.40 -13.79
C LYS A 132 7.36 -18.38 -13.42
N PRO A 133 7.50 -19.51 -14.14
CA PRO A 133 8.64 -20.40 -13.96
C PRO A 133 9.94 -19.64 -14.25
N ASP A 134 10.99 -19.95 -13.49
CA ASP A 134 12.28 -19.30 -13.67
C ASP A 134 12.95 -19.87 -14.93
N LYS A 135 13.54 -18.98 -15.74
CA LYS A 135 14.10 -19.34 -17.06
C LYS A 135 15.38 -20.18 -16.96
N ASP A 136 16.02 -20.20 -15.80
CA ASP A 136 17.31 -20.85 -15.55
C ASP A 136 17.15 -22.09 -14.64
N GLU A 137 15.97 -22.71 -14.64
CA GLU A 137 15.94 -24.13 -14.36
C GLU A 137 16.52 -24.80 -15.61
N ASP A 138 17.68 -25.45 -15.48
CA ASP A 138 18.26 -26.36 -16.47
C ASP A 138 17.32 -27.56 -16.63
N VAL A 139 16.11 -27.32 -17.15
CA VAL A 139 15.10 -28.36 -17.30
C VAL A 139 15.45 -29.13 -18.55
N ASN A 140 15.93 -30.36 -18.36
CA ASN A 140 16.05 -31.34 -19.42
C ASN A 140 14.76 -31.32 -20.26
N PRO A 141 14.84 -31.19 -21.60
CA PRO A 141 13.67 -31.02 -22.46
C PRO A 141 12.67 -32.19 -22.36
N GLU A 142 13.10 -33.34 -21.85
CA GLU A 142 12.26 -34.51 -21.57
C GLU A 142 11.33 -34.29 -20.36
N VAL A 143 11.83 -33.69 -19.27
CA VAL A 143 11.03 -33.38 -18.08
C VAL A 143 9.96 -32.31 -18.40
N ILE A 144 10.26 -31.38 -19.31
CA ILE A 144 9.28 -30.41 -19.80
C ILE A 144 8.15 -31.12 -20.57
N LYS A 145 8.48 -32.09 -21.42
CA LYS A 145 7.47 -32.86 -22.17
C LYS A 145 6.59 -33.68 -21.23
N ASP A 146 7.19 -34.30 -20.20
CA ASP A 146 6.44 -35.06 -19.19
C ASP A 146 5.56 -34.15 -18.31
N LEU A 147 6.04 -32.94 -17.97
CA LEU A 147 5.24 -31.93 -17.26
C LEU A 147 4.10 -31.39 -18.10
N ILE A 148 4.30 -31.18 -19.41
CA ILE A 148 3.25 -30.74 -20.34
C ILE A 148 2.19 -31.84 -20.49
N ASN A 149 2.61 -33.09 -20.68
CA ASN A 149 1.70 -34.24 -20.78
C ASN A 149 0.96 -34.52 -19.46
N ALA A 150 1.61 -34.29 -18.31
CA ALA A 150 0.98 -34.36 -17.00
C ALA A 150 0.07 -33.16 -16.69
N SER A 151 0.24 -32.02 -17.39
CA SER A 151 -0.50 -30.77 -17.13
C SER A 151 -1.99 -30.83 -17.47
N GLU A 152 -2.39 -31.79 -18.30
CA GLU A 152 -3.77 -31.94 -18.77
C GLU A 152 -4.66 -32.74 -17.79
N GLY A 153 -4.07 -33.39 -16.79
CA GLY A 153 -4.81 -34.18 -15.79
C GLY A 153 -5.24 -33.39 -14.53
N PRO A 154 -6.23 -33.88 -13.76
CA PRO A 154 -6.56 -33.34 -12.44
C PRO A 154 -5.37 -33.34 -11.45
N ALA A 155 -4.34 -34.17 -11.72
CA ALA A 155 -3.09 -34.23 -10.98
C ALA A 155 -2.19 -32.99 -11.16
N ALA A 156 -2.28 -32.26 -12.28
CA ALA A 156 -1.52 -31.04 -12.51
C ALA A 156 -1.86 -29.92 -11.52
N SER A 157 -3.13 -29.86 -11.12
CA SER A 157 -3.58 -28.92 -10.08
C SER A 157 -3.11 -29.32 -8.67
N LEU A 158 -2.56 -30.53 -8.52
CA LEU A 158 -1.97 -31.03 -7.28
C LEU A 158 -0.46 -30.75 -7.19
N VAL A 159 0.14 -30.09 -8.18
CA VAL A 159 1.57 -29.75 -8.15
C VAL A 159 1.87 -28.81 -6.99
N GLU A 160 2.95 -29.09 -6.26
CA GLU A 160 3.43 -28.24 -5.18
C GLU A 160 3.93 -26.89 -5.72
N PRO A 161 3.83 -25.81 -4.92
CA PRO A 161 4.29 -24.50 -5.36
C PRO A 161 5.77 -24.49 -5.73
N SER A 162 6.12 -23.64 -6.71
CA SER A 162 7.53 -23.32 -7.03
C SER A 162 8.31 -22.99 -5.76
N ALA A 163 9.56 -23.46 -5.70
CA ALA A 163 10.48 -23.23 -4.58
C ALA A 163 10.57 -21.74 -4.20
N LYS A 164 10.47 -20.85 -5.20
CA LYS A 164 10.44 -19.40 -5.05
C LYS A 164 9.27 -18.90 -4.20
N VAL A 165 8.07 -19.38 -4.52
CA VAL A 165 6.84 -19.04 -3.79
C VAL A 165 6.89 -19.63 -2.38
N GLN A 166 7.40 -20.86 -2.24
CA GLN A 166 7.55 -21.51 -0.93
C GLN A 166 8.51 -20.76 -0.01
N ALA A 167 9.67 -20.35 -0.52
CA ALA A 167 10.65 -19.58 0.24
C ALA A 167 10.05 -18.25 0.75
N LEU A 168 9.30 -17.56 -0.12
CA LEU A 168 8.64 -16.32 0.24
C LEU A 168 7.52 -16.51 1.28
N LEU A 169 6.70 -17.55 1.13
CA LEU A 169 5.66 -17.88 2.11
C LEU A 169 6.24 -18.21 3.49
N LYS A 170 7.30 -19.03 3.53
CA LYS A 170 8.01 -19.37 4.79
C LYS A 170 8.63 -18.14 5.43
N SER A 171 9.30 -17.30 4.64
CA SER A 171 9.91 -16.06 5.12
C SER A 171 8.85 -15.07 5.67
N GLN A 172 7.71 -14.92 4.98
CA GLN A 172 6.61 -14.06 5.46
C GLN A 172 5.94 -14.60 6.73
N GLN A 173 5.88 -15.92 6.90
CA GLN A 173 5.35 -16.53 8.13
C GLN A 173 6.26 -16.25 9.33
N ASN A 174 7.57 -16.33 9.13
CA ASN A 174 8.57 -16.06 10.17
C ASN A 174 8.64 -14.56 10.51
N ASN A 175 8.60 -13.69 9.49
CA ASN A 175 8.73 -12.25 9.61
C ASN A 175 7.46 -11.53 9.11
N PRO A 176 6.35 -11.54 9.88
CA PRO A 176 5.16 -10.82 9.49
C PRO A 176 5.39 -9.31 9.65
N PRO A 177 5.23 -8.50 8.58
CA PRO A 177 5.42 -7.06 8.71
C PRO A 177 4.39 -6.47 9.67
N SER A 178 4.84 -5.73 10.68
CA SER A 178 3.99 -5.13 11.73
C SER A 178 2.86 -4.27 11.15
N GLU A 179 3.15 -3.55 10.06
CA GLU A 179 2.21 -2.62 9.41
C GLU A 179 1.39 -3.24 8.28
N ALA A 180 1.35 -4.57 8.21
CA ALA A 180 0.58 -5.29 7.23
C ALA A 180 -0.92 -4.97 7.34
N ALA A 181 -1.49 -4.40 6.28
CA ALA A 181 -2.95 -4.29 6.14
C ALA A 181 -3.63 -5.65 5.91
N ARG A 182 -2.87 -6.68 5.54
CA ARG A 182 -3.39 -8.02 5.19
C ARG A 182 -3.30 -8.97 6.39
N PRO A 183 -4.23 -9.93 6.50
CA PRO A 183 -4.18 -10.92 7.58
C PRO A 183 -2.95 -11.82 7.44
N ARG A 184 -2.44 -12.27 8.59
CA ARG A 184 -1.25 -13.13 8.66
C ARG A 184 -1.48 -14.49 8.00
N ILE A 185 -0.43 -15.01 7.37
CA ILE A 185 -0.42 -16.35 6.77
C ILE A 185 -0.16 -17.35 7.90
N LYS A 186 -1.09 -18.28 8.10
CA LYS A 186 -0.98 -19.32 9.15
C LYS A 186 -0.34 -20.60 8.63
N ASN A 187 -0.72 -21.02 7.42
CA ASN A 187 -0.33 -22.31 6.86
C ASN A 187 0.37 -22.08 5.51
N THR A 188 1.53 -22.70 5.32
CA THR A 188 2.30 -22.71 4.07
C THR A 188 1.83 -23.79 3.09
N LYS A 189 1.08 -24.79 3.58
CA LYS A 189 0.44 -25.84 2.78
C LYS A 189 -1.08 -25.75 2.91
N ALA A 190 -1.79 -26.23 1.89
CA ALA A 190 -3.24 -26.28 1.90
C ALA A 190 -3.73 -27.21 3.04
N PRO A 191 -4.65 -26.75 3.90
CA PRO A 191 -5.25 -27.60 4.92
C PRO A 191 -6.27 -28.54 4.27
N ILE A 192 -5.78 -29.62 3.67
CA ILE A 192 -6.61 -30.66 3.06
C ILE A 192 -6.61 -31.84 4.04
N PRO A 193 -7.77 -32.22 4.60
CA PRO A 193 -7.85 -33.41 5.42
C PRO A 193 -7.52 -34.66 4.58
N VAL A 194 -6.94 -35.68 5.21
CA VAL A 194 -6.67 -36.96 4.52
C VAL A 194 -7.98 -37.69 4.22
N GLU A 195 -8.88 -37.72 5.22
CA GLU A 195 -10.15 -38.44 5.17
C GLU A 195 -11.36 -37.51 5.31
N ASN A 196 -12.49 -37.96 4.77
CA ASN A 196 -13.80 -37.35 4.94
C ASN A 196 -14.48 -37.85 6.23
N ILE A 197 -15.66 -37.29 6.57
CA ILE A 197 -16.46 -37.65 7.76
C ILE A 197 -16.76 -39.17 7.83
N TRP A 198 -16.79 -39.85 6.68
CA TRP A 198 -17.00 -41.30 6.58
C TRP A 198 -15.71 -42.15 6.55
N GLY A 199 -14.55 -41.60 6.91
CA GLY A 199 -13.27 -42.33 6.91
C GLY A 199 -12.73 -42.72 5.53
N ARG A 200 -13.27 -42.11 4.45
CA ARG A 200 -12.82 -42.33 3.07
C ARG A 200 -11.87 -41.22 2.64
N PRO A 201 -10.89 -41.47 1.76
CA PRO A 201 -10.03 -40.41 1.24
C PRO A 201 -10.85 -39.34 0.50
N ILE A 202 -10.44 -38.09 0.60
CA ILE A 202 -11.18 -36.99 -0.05
C ILE A 202 -11.12 -37.14 -1.58
N PRO A 203 -12.26 -36.99 -2.30
CA PRO A 203 -12.27 -37.01 -3.76
C PRO A 203 -11.31 -35.99 -4.38
N VAL A 204 -10.57 -36.40 -5.42
CA VAL A 204 -9.55 -35.57 -6.09
C VAL A 204 -10.09 -34.19 -6.50
N ARG A 205 -11.31 -34.12 -7.03
CA ARG A 205 -11.97 -32.85 -7.42
C ARG A 205 -12.14 -31.89 -6.23
N SER A 206 -12.47 -32.42 -5.05
CA SER A 206 -12.61 -31.62 -3.84
C SER A 206 -11.25 -31.11 -3.36
N GLN A 207 -10.21 -31.95 -3.38
CA GLN A 207 -8.84 -31.54 -3.07
C GLN A 207 -8.37 -30.38 -3.96
N ILE A 208 -8.63 -30.46 -5.26
CA ILE A 208 -8.31 -29.38 -6.21
C ILE A 208 -9.06 -28.10 -5.88
N SER A 209 -10.36 -28.18 -5.58
CA SER A 209 -11.18 -27.02 -5.21
C SER A 209 -10.71 -26.35 -3.92
N MET A 210 -10.46 -27.15 -2.87
CA MET A 210 -9.91 -26.68 -1.60
C MET A 210 -8.55 -25.99 -1.80
N ARG A 211 -7.69 -26.59 -2.62
CA ARG A 211 -6.37 -26.05 -2.95
C ARG A 211 -6.47 -24.74 -3.73
N LYS A 212 -7.37 -24.65 -4.72
CA LYS A 212 -7.62 -23.41 -5.47
C LYS A 212 -8.10 -22.27 -4.57
N LYS A 213 -9.05 -22.56 -3.66
CA LYS A 213 -9.54 -21.58 -2.67
C LYS A 213 -8.42 -21.13 -1.75
N TRP A 214 -7.66 -22.08 -1.20
CA TRP A 214 -6.51 -21.78 -0.35
C TRP A 214 -5.44 -20.97 -1.10
N TRP A 215 -5.17 -21.28 -2.37
CA TRP A 215 -4.24 -20.51 -3.19
C TRP A 215 -4.70 -19.10 -3.47
N ALA A 216 -5.98 -18.90 -3.80
CA ALA A 216 -6.54 -17.56 -3.97
C ALA A 216 -6.38 -16.75 -2.67
N ASP A 217 -6.75 -17.33 -1.53
CA ASP A 217 -6.65 -16.68 -0.22
C ASP A 217 -5.21 -16.39 0.19
N THR A 218 -4.27 -17.31 -0.06
CA THR A 218 -2.85 -17.11 0.28
C THR A 218 -2.21 -16.09 -0.63
N LEU A 219 -2.40 -16.18 -1.95
CA LEU A 219 -1.92 -15.18 -2.89
C LEU A 219 -2.51 -13.81 -2.61
N ASP A 220 -3.71 -13.71 -2.04
CA ASP A 220 -4.30 -12.45 -1.58
C ASP A 220 -3.72 -11.91 -0.27
N ARG A 221 -3.01 -12.73 0.51
CA ARG A 221 -2.31 -12.30 1.74
C ARG A 221 -0.83 -12.02 1.50
N VAL A 222 -0.25 -12.62 0.45
CA VAL A 222 1.16 -12.47 0.12
C VAL A 222 1.52 -11.05 -0.30
N TYR A 223 2.68 -10.62 0.19
CA TYR A 223 3.37 -9.41 -0.24
C TYR A 223 4.38 -9.75 -1.35
N PRO A 224 4.15 -9.31 -2.60
CA PRO A 224 5.02 -9.71 -3.69
C PRO A 224 6.40 -9.03 -3.59
N PRO A 225 7.47 -9.65 -4.12
CA PRO A 225 8.78 -9.03 -4.18
C PRO A 225 8.81 -7.90 -5.21
N VAL A 226 9.65 -6.90 -4.95
CA VAL A 226 9.88 -5.73 -5.81
C VAL A 226 11.28 -5.86 -6.44
N PRO A 227 11.53 -5.35 -7.66
CA PRO A 227 12.88 -5.35 -8.24
C PRO A 227 13.91 -4.65 -7.34
N THR A 228 15.15 -5.14 -7.39
CA THR A 228 16.32 -4.67 -6.61
C THR A 228 16.47 -3.15 -6.62
N ASN A 229 16.43 -2.54 -7.81
CA ASN A 229 16.62 -1.10 -7.99
C ASN A 229 15.61 -0.26 -7.20
N GLU A 230 14.34 -0.67 -7.23
CA GLU A 230 13.28 0.06 -6.53
C GLU A 230 13.33 -0.19 -5.01
N TRP A 231 13.75 -1.38 -4.61
CA TRP A 231 13.88 -1.72 -3.21
C TRP A 231 15.07 -1.00 -2.54
N ASN A 232 16.21 -0.89 -3.23
CA ASN A 232 17.36 -0.09 -2.78
C ASN A 232 16.98 1.38 -2.66
N ARG A 233 16.26 1.93 -3.64
CA ARG A 233 15.76 3.31 -3.56
C ARG A 233 14.85 3.54 -2.35
N LEU A 234 13.95 2.60 -2.05
CA LEU A 234 13.11 2.67 -0.84
C LEU A 234 13.94 2.66 0.44
N ARG A 235 14.96 1.78 0.51
CA ARG A 235 15.92 1.71 1.61
C ARG A 235 16.64 3.04 1.79
N ASP A 236 17.15 3.64 0.71
CA ASP A 236 17.93 4.88 0.75
C ASP A 236 17.09 6.08 1.18
N ILE A 237 15.81 6.13 0.76
CA ILE A 237 14.86 7.15 1.22
C ILE A 237 14.48 6.95 2.68
N ALA A 238 14.25 5.70 3.10
CA ALA A 238 13.87 5.36 4.47
C ALA A 238 14.99 5.66 5.47
N THR A 239 16.23 5.32 5.11
CA THR A 239 17.44 5.61 5.89
C THR A 239 17.79 7.09 5.86
N GLY A 240 17.38 7.81 4.81
CA GLY A 240 17.63 9.24 4.65
C GLY A 240 18.95 9.57 3.97
N VAL A 241 19.59 8.57 3.32
CA VAL A 241 20.73 8.78 2.41
C VAL A 241 20.30 9.68 1.25
N ILE A 242 19.11 9.44 0.70
CA ILE A 242 18.51 10.27 -0.33
C ILE A 242 17.53 11.26 0.33
N PRO A 243 17.76 12.58 0.23
CA PRO A 243 16.79 13.56 0.69
C PRO A 243 15.55 13.58 -0.22
N ILE A 244 14.37 13.69 0.40
CA ILE A 244 13.11 13.83 -0.33
C ILE A 244 12.95 15.30 -0.70
N VAL A 245 13.11 15.62 -1.97
CA VAL A 245 12.88 16.96 -2.50
C VAL A 245 11.43 17.04 -2.97
N ASN A 246 10.61 17.85 -2.29
CA ASN A 246 9.30 18.19 -2.80
C ASN A 246 9.46 19.20 -3.94
N PRO A 247 9.02 18.89 -5.17
CA PRO A 247 9.07 19.86 -6.25
C PRO A 247 8.23 21.09 -5.88
N GLN A 248 8.87 22.26 -5.93
CA GLN A 248 8.20 23.52 -5.64
C GLN A 248 7.09 23.76 -6.67
N ARG A 249 5.91 24.19 -6.20
CA ARG A 249 4.87 24.67 -7.09
C ARG A 249 5.37 25.96 -7.72
N ARG A 250 5.17 26.10 -9.04
CA ARG A 250 5.37 27.40 -9.69
C ARG A 250 4.47 28.39 -8.95
N ALA A 251 5.08 29.40 -8.32
CA ALA A 251 4.32 30.52 -7.80
C ALA A 251 3.53 31.11 -8.97
N SER A 252 2.26 31.45 -8.76
CA SER A 252 1.58 32.32 -9.70
C SER A 252 2.42 33.59 -9.84
N PRO A 253 2.58 34.15 -11.06
CA PRO A 253 3.25 35.43 -11.19
C PRO A 253 2.62 36.41 -10.19
N PRO A 254 3.43 37.23 -9.49
CA PRO A 254 2.89 38.25 -8.62
C PRO A 254 1.92 39.08 -9.46
N ILE A 255 0.66 39.15 -9.01
CA ILE A 255 -0.34 40.04 -9.59
C ILE A 255 0.26 41.44 -9.46
N SER A 256 0.48 42.14 -10.58
CA SER A 256 1.01 43.50 -10.48
C SER A 256 -0.03 44.34 -9.73
N PRO A 257 0.40 45.25 -8.84
CA PRO A 257 -0.54 46.09 -8.10
C PRO A 257 -1.44 46.94 -9.01
N GLU A 258 -1.03 47.18 -10.26
CA GLU A 258 -1.79 47.92 -11.27
C GLU A 258 -3.08 47.19 -11.76
N GLU A 259 -3.17 45.86 -11.61
CA GLU A 259 -4.37 45.10 -11.99
C GLU A 259 -5.48 45.10 -10.91
N VAL A 260 -5.17 45.53 -9.68
CA VAL A 260 -6.12 45.50 -8.55
C VAL A 260 -7.03 46.74 -8.51
N GLU A 261 -6.73 47.77 -9.28
CA GLU A 261 -7.42 49.07 -9.25
C GLU A 261 -8.55 49.24 -10.29
N LYS A 262 -9.10 48.16 -10.85
CA LYS A 262 -10.32 48.27 -11.67
C LYS A 262 -11.56 48.18 -10.78
N PRO A 263 -12.22 49.31 -10.43
CA PRO A 263 -13.45 49.29 -9.62
C PRO A 263 -14.61 48.53 -10.29
N ASP A 264 -14.55 48.39 -11.61
CA ASP A 264 -15.58 47.74 -12.42
C ASP A 264 -15.68 46.23 -12.15
N ASP A 265 -14.57 45.55 -11.85
CA ASP A 265 -14.55 44.10 -11.58
C ASP A 265 -15.22 43.78 -10.22
N VAL A 266 -15.13 44.69 -9.25
CA VAL A 266 -15.80 44.57 -7.94
C VAL A 266 -17.31 44.78 -8.08
N LEU A 267 -17.73 45.74 -8.92
CA LEU A 267 -19.14 45.98 -9.21
C LEU A 267 -19.76 44.84 -10.00
N GLU A 268 -19.10 44.35 -11.06
CA GLU A 268 -19.59 43.20 -11.84
C GLU A 268 -19.73 41.93 -10.99
N TYR A 269 -18.84 41.75 -10.01
CA TYR A 269 -18.91 40.66 -9.03
C TYR A 269 -20.13 40.77 -8.09
N LEU A 270 -20.47 41.98 -7.63
CA LEU A 270 -21.64 42.22 -6.79
C LEU A 270 -22.95 42.00 -7.55
N PHE A 271 -22.99 42.36 -8.84
CA PHE A 271 -24.17 42.17 -9.68
C PHE A 271 -24.32 40.74 -10.22
N ASN A 272 -23.22 39.96 -10.36
CA ASN A 272 -23.25 38.61 -10.94
C ASN A 272 -22.45 37.55 -10.14
N PRO A 273 -22.90 37.14 -8.94
CA PRO A 273 -22.17 36.21 -8.08
C PRO A 273 -22.02 34.78 -8.65
N VAL A 274 -22.77 34.45 -9.72
CA VAL A 274 -22.76 33.13 -10.36
C VAL A 274 -21.86 33.08 -11.60
N ARG A 275 -21.49 34.23 -12.20
CA ARG A 275 -20.67 34.30 -13.43
C ARG A 275 -19.25 34.79 -13.23
N ALA A 276 -18.93 35.42 -12.09
CA ALA A 276 -17.55 35.77 -11.77
C ALA A 276 -16.72 34.53 -11.41
N GLY A 277 -16.26 33.84 -12.46
CA GLY A 277 -15.37 32.70 -12.39
C GLY A 277 -13.96 33.11 -11.95
N GLY A 278 -13.79 33.39 -10.65
CA GLY A 278 -12.52 33.40 -9.96
C GLY A 278 -11.84 34.76 -9.82
N ALA A 279 -11.66 35.20 -8.57
CA ALA A 279 -10.38 35.77 -8.07
C ALA A 279 -10.42 36.22 -6.60
N LEU A 280 -11.58 36.42 -5.95
CA LEU A 280 -11.62 36.87 -4.55
C LEU A 280 -12.49 35.94 -3.69
N LEU A 281 -11.86 34.95 -3.07
CA LEU A 281 -12.48 34.15 -2.02
C LEU A 281 -12.56 34.98 -0.73
N TYR A 282 -13.60 35.80 -0.60
CA TYR A 282 -14.00 36.33 0.70
C TYR A 282 -14.52 35.15 1.54
N ARG A 283 -13.69 34.65 2.45
CA ARG A 283 -14.06 33.61 3.42
C ARG A 283 -15.05 34.26 4.40
N LYS A 284 -16.35 34.12 4.11
CA LYS A 284 -17.42 34.49 5.04
C LYS A 284 -17.13 33.76 6.36
N ILE A 285 -16.91 34.50 7.44
CA ILE A 285 -16.99 33.97 8.81
C ILE A 285 -18.48 34.13 9.19
N PRO A 286 -19.32 33.09 9.11
CA PRO A 286 -20.62 33.14 9.75
C PRO A 286 -20.42 32.80 11.23
N GLY A 287 -20.38 33.85 12.05
CA GLY A 287 -20.74 33.72 13.45
C GLY A 287 -22.22 33.32 13.58
N ASN A 288 -22.45 32.33 14.45
CA ASN A 288 -23.66 32.12 15.26
C ASN A 288 -24.99 31.88 14.55
N VAL A 289 -25.25 30.60 14.24
CA VAL A 289 -26.53 29.97 14.60
C VAL A 289 -26.23 28.58 15.16
N ALA A 290 -26.53 28.40 16.44
CA ALA A 290 -26.42 27.16 17.17
C ALA A 290 -27.39 26.11 16.57
N ALA A 291 -26.85 25.12 15.87
CA ALA A 291 -27.47 23.81 15.69
C ALA A 291 -26.45 22.80 15.12
N ALA A 292 -25.90 22.00 16.02
CA ALA A 292 -25.33 20.67 15.84
C ALA A 292 -25.31 20.10 14.39
N ARG A 293 -24.24 20.40 13.66
CA ARG A 293 -23.58 19.43 12.77
C ARG A 293 -22.09 19.70 12.90
N GLU A 294 -21.39 18.75 13.51
CA GLU A 294 -19.93 18.67 13.55
C GLU A 294 -19.41 18.55 12.11
N LYS A 295 -19.34 19.68 11.42
CA LYS A 295 -18.73 19.79 10.11
C LYS A 295 -17.23 19.78 10.37
N VAL A 296 -16.63 18.59 10.21
CA VAL A 296 -15.20 18.40 10.01
C VAL A 296 -14.73 19.49 9.06
N GLN A 297 -14.01 20.48 9.59
CA GLN A 297 -13.39 21.51 8.76
C GLN A 297 -12.47 20.78 7.78
N PRO A 298 -12.42 21.14 6.48
CA PRO A 298 -11.32 20.71 5.66
C PRO A 298 -10.08 21.38 6.25
N GLU A 299 -9.35 20.63 7.08
CA GLU A 299 -8.12 21.11 7.70
C GLU A 299 -7.28 21.75 6.60
N GLY A 300 -6.99 23.04 6.75
CA GLY A 300 -5.98 23.68 5.92
C GLY A 300 -4.68 22.87 5.99
N PRO A 301 -3.77 22.99 5.02
CA PRO A 301 -2.50 22.27 5.09
C PRO A 301 -1.83 22.58 6.44
N VAL A 302 -1.82 21.60 7.34
CA VAL A 302 -1.12 21.72 8.62
C VAL A 302 0.34 21.92 8.25
N GLN A 303 0.84 23.14 8.43
CA GLN A 303 2.22 23.47 8.17
C GLN A 303 3.06 22.82 9.27
N MET A 304 3.41 21.54 9.07
CA MET A 304 4.39 20.88 9.92
C MET A 304 5.76 21.52 9.70
N ASN A 305 6.54 21.65 10.78
CA ASN A 305 7.94 22.08 10.68
C ASN A 305 8.67 21.27 9.59
N PRO A 306 9.44 21.89 8.67
CA PRO A 306 10.06 21.18 7.55
C PRO A 306 10.90 19.96 7.97
N GLN A 307 11.59 20.05 9.11
CA GLN A 307 12.37 18.96 9.69
C GLN A 307 11.51 17.82 10.23
N SER A 308 10.40 18.13 10.94
CA SER A 308 9.50 17.10 11.45
C SER A 308 8.77 16.41 10.30
N TYR A 309 8.43 17.16 9.24
CA TYR A 309 7.82 16.65 8.02
C TYR A 309 8.75 15.68 7.26
N GLN A 310 10.04 15.99 7.12
CA GLN A 310 11.00 15.05 6.53
C GLN A 310 11.09 13.75 7.35
N ARG A 311 11.13 13.86 8.68
CA ARG A 311 11.17 12.68 9.58
C ARG A 311 9.91 11.83 9.46
N THR A 312 8.73 12.46 9.40
CA THR A 312 7.45 11.74 9.28
C THR A 312 7.33 11.06 7.92
N ILE A 313 7.73 11.71 6.82
CA ILE A 313 7.73 11.08 5.51
C ILE A 313 8.70 9.89 5.47
N ARG A 314 9.93 10.01 6.00
CA ARG A 314 10.88 8.89 6.06
C ARG A 314 10.29 7.68 6.78
N ARG A 315 9.55 7.91 7.88
CA ARG A 315 8.80 6.84 8.57
C ARG A 315 7.74 6.21 7.66
N VAL A 316 7.04 6.99 6.82
CA VAL A 316 6.09 6.44 5.85
C VAL A 316 6.80 5.56 4.81
N TYR A 317 7.97 5.97 4.30
CA TYR A 317 8.76 5.12 3.40
C TYR A 317 9.27 3.86 4.11
N ALA A 318 9.75 3.98 5.35
CA ALA A 318 10.22 2.84 6.13
C ALA A 318 9.11 1.83 6.45
N SER A 319 7.86 2.29 6.67
CA SER A 319 6.66 1.42 6.74
C SER A 319 6.56 0.52 5.51
N ILE A 320 6.68 1.14 4.34
CA ILE A 320 6.48 0.47 3.06
C ILE A 320 7.64 -0.46 2.77
N TRP A 321 8.86 -0.01 3.08
CA TRP A 321 10.07 -0.83 2.97
C TRP A 321 9.99 -2.10 3.83
N ASN A 322 9.50 -2.00 5.07
CA ASN A 322 9.24 -3.16 5.93
C ASN A 322 8.25 -4.16 5.30
N MET A 323 7.24 -3.68 4.56
CA MET A 323 6.29 -4.55 3.83
C MET A 323 6.82 -5.09 2.50
N THR A 324 7.98 -4.64 2.02
CA THR A 324 8.53 -5.06 0.72
C THR A 324 9.63 -6.10 0.91
N PRO A 325 9.40 -7.35 0.50
CA PRO A 325 10.47 -8.33 0.41
C PRO A 325 11.31 -8.07 -0.86
N LEU A 326 12.60 -8.32 -0.73
CA LEU A 326 13.52 -8.53 -1.83
C LEU A 326 13.74 -10.03 -1.99
N LEU A 327 13.72 -10.49 -3.22
CA LEU A 327 13.95 -11.89 -3.55
C LEU A 327 15.25 -11.99 -4.34
N LEU A 328 16.24 -12.68 -3.76
CA LEU A 328 17.54 -12.93 -4.36
C LEU A 328 17.72 -14.44 -4.53
N ARG A 329 18.39 -14.82 -5.61
CA ARG A 329 18.83 -16.20 -5.81
C ARG A 329 20.30 -16.25 -5.44
N ASP A 330 20.64 -17.07 -4.46
CA ASP A 330 22.03 -17.31 -4.13
C ASP A 330 22.68 -18.13 -5.25
N GLU A 331 23.83 -17.66 -5.74
CA GLU A 331 24.56 -18.34 -6.82
C GLU A 331 25.08 -19.71 -6.37
N HIS A 332 25.60 -19.80 -5.14
CA HIS A 332 26.21 -21.03 -4.62
C HIS A 332 25.20 -22.08 -4.19
N THR A 333 24.14 -21.67 -3.46
CA THR A 333 23.17 -22.63 -2.90
C THR A 333 22.00 -22.91 -3.85
N LYS A 334 21.84 -22.12 -4.92
CA LYS A 334 20.67 -22.07 -5.80
C LYS A 334 19.34 -21.90 -5.05
N LYS A 335 19.38 -21.53 -3.76
CA LYS A 335 18.19 -21.31 -2.92
C LYS A 335 17.75 -19.86 -3.04
N TRP A 336 16.45 -19.67 -2.86
CA TRP A 336 15.85 -18.35 -2.81
C TRP A 336 16.01 -17.76 -1.41
N VAL A 337 16.78 -16.68 -1.31
CA VAL A 337 16.91 -15.87 -0.11
C VAL A 337 15.95 -14.69 -0.20
N VAL A 338 15.22 -14.48 0.89
CA VAL A 338 14.21 -13.41 0.98
C VAL A 338 14.64 -12.46 2.07
N GLU A 339 15.02 -11.25 1.68
CA GLU A 339 15.35 -10.17 2.60
C GLU A 339 14.15 -9.25 2.81
N TRP A 340 13.85 -8.89 4.05
CA TRP A 340 12.81 -7.92 4.39
C TRP A 340 13.43 -6.57 4.74
N GLY A 341 12.68 -5.49 4.50
CA GLY A 341 13.07 -4.17 4.97
C GLY A 341 13.08 -4.07 6.49
N LYS A 342 13.86 -3.13 7.02
CA LYS A 342 13.94 -2.88 8.47
C LYS A 342 12.74 -2.05 8.96
N PRO A 343 12.39 -2.13 10.26
CA PRO A 343 11.33 -1.29 10.82
C PRO A 343 11.69 0.20 10.83
N LYS A 344 10.67 1.05 11.02
CA LYS A 344 10.77 2.53 11.04
C LYS A 344 11.83 3.10 11.98
N SER A 345 12.08 2.41 13.09
CA SER A 345 12.99 2.80 14.13
C SER A 345 13.38 1.57 14.94
N GLU A 346 14.54 1.62 15.59
CA GLU A 346 15.02 0.56 16.48
C GLU A 346 14.02 0.29 17.62
N ALA A 347 13.43 1.35 18.19
CA ALA A 347 12.33 1.26 19.15
C ALA A 347 11.11 0.48 18.62
N HIS A 348 10.84 0.53 17.30
CA HIS A 348 9.72 -0.19 16.70
C HIS A 348 10.05 -1.67 16.43
N SER A 349 11.34 -2.03 16.32
CA SER A 349 11.79 -3.43 16.42
C SER A 349 11.70 -4.00 17.83
N GLY A 350 11.36 -3.18 18.84
CA GLY A 350 11.43 -3.57 20.24
C GLY A 350 12.81 -3.42 20.87
N ALA A 351 13.78 -2.83 20.15
CA ALA A 351 15.04 -2.42 20.75
C ALA A 351 14.80 -1.15 21.58
N ILE A 352 14.70 -1.32 22.89
CA ILE A 352 14.61 -0.22 23.84
C ILE A 352 15.94 0.53 23.76
N SER A 353 15.90 1.84 23.56
CA SER A 353 17.11 2.66 23.60
C SER A 353 17.75 2.51 24.97
N THR A 354 19.01 2.08 25.03
CA THR A 354 19.79 2.12 26.26
C THR A 354 19.94 3.59 26.67
N PRO A 355 19.66 3.96 27.93
CA PRO A 355 19.80 5.33 28.40
C PRO A 355 21.24 5.82 28.21
N SER A 356 21.40 7.09 27.83
CA SER A 356 22.71 7.73 27.76
C SER A 356 23.30 7.88 29.17
N LEU A 357 24.63 8.03 29.29
CA LEU A 357 25.27 8.30 30.59
C LEU A 357 24.69 9.54 31.28
N LYS A 358 24.38 10.59 30.53
CA LYS A 358 23.69 11.79 31.06
C LYS A 358 22.26 11.51 31.53
N ASP A 359 21.57 10.58 30.86
CA ASP A 359 20.23 10.19 31.28
C ASP A 359 20.33 9.41 32.59
N MET A 360 21.36 8.57 32.76
CA MET A 360 21.64 7.84 34.00
C MET A 360 21.96 8.79 35.15
N GLU A 361 22.81 9.81 34.93
CA GLU A 361 23.14 10.86 35.93
C GLU A 361 21.90 11.56 36.48
N LEU A 362 20.88 11.80 35.63
CA LEU A 362 19.61 12.40 36.07
C LEU A 362 18.85 11.54 37.10
N PHE A 363 19.05 10.22 37.06
CA PHE A 363 18.40 9.28 37.98
C PHE A 363 19.31 8.81 39.12
N GLU A 364 20.54 9.34 39.23
CA GLU A 364 21.41 9.10 40.38
C GLU A 364 20.78 9.71 41.65
N GLY A 365 20.53 8.87 42.66
CA GLY A 365 19.89 9.29 43.92
C GLY A 365 18.38 9.02 43.99
N LEU A 366 17.73 8.58 42.91
CA LEU A 366 16.38 8.03 43.02
C LEU A 366 16.45 6.60 43.56
N PRO A 367 15.72 6.27 44.66
CA PRO A 367 15.64 4.90 45.10
C PRO A 367 15.08 4.05 43.97
N PRO A 368 15.54 2.80 43.77
CA PRO A 368 14.94 1.93 42.79
C PRO A 368 13.45 1.85 43.11
N ARG A 369 12.61 2.34 42.18
CA ARG A 369 11.17 2.14 42.30
C ARG A 369 11.01 0.64 42.49
N LYS A 370 10.43 0.21 43.63
CA LYS A 370 10.00 -1.18 43.83
C LYS A 370 9.36 -1.58 42.52
N ALA A 371 9.98 -2.55 41.82
CA ALA A 371 9.51 -2.98 40.53
C ALA A 371 8.01 -3.15 40.69
N VAL A 372 7.22 -2.32 39.99
CA VAL A 372 5.79 -2.54 39.96
C VAL A 372 5.71 -3.94 39.41
N GLU A 373 5.39 -4.91 40.27
CA GLU A 373 5.02 -6.24 39.84
C GLU A 373 3.85 -5.99 38.92
N VAL A 374 4.13 -5.85 37.63
CA VAL A 374 3.14 -5.90 36.58
C VAL A 374 2.63 -7.31 36.75
N LYS A 375 1.57 -7.46 37.55
CA LYS A 375 0.92 -8.73 37.83
C LYS A 375 0.80 -9.40 36.48
N ALA A 376 1.60 -10.44 36.28
CA ALA A 376 1.65 -11.15 35.01
C ALA A 376 0.21 -11.39 34.61
N THR A 377 -0.17 -10.98 33.39
CA THR A 377 -1.53 -11.22 32.93
C THR A 377 -1.76 -12.73 33.07
N LYS A 378 -2.60 -13.12 34.04
CA LYS A 378 -2.87 -14.53 34.37
C LYS A 378 -2.98 -15.32 33.08
N SER A 379 -2.24 -16.43 32.97
CA SER A 379 -2.25 -17.27 31.78
C SER A 379 -3.69 -17.67 31.45
N LYS A 380 -3.97 -18.02 30.19
CA LYS A 380 -5.33 -18.47 29.82
C LYS A 380 -5.80 -19.64 30.69
N GLU A 381 -4.88 -20.49 31.10
CA GLU A 381 -5.10 -21.63 31.98
C GLU A 381 -5.48 -21.18 33.40
N ASP A 382 -4.75 -20.23 33.99
CA ASP A 382 -5.08 -19.66 35.30
C ASP A 382 -6.46 -19.01 35.33
N ARG A 383 -6.83 -18.31 34.26
CA ARG A 383 -8.17 -17.71 34.11
C ARG A 383 -9.27 -18.77 33.99
N GLN A 384 -8.96 -19.92 33.39
CA GLN A 384 -9.89 -21.03 33.21
C GLN A 384 -10.08 -21.79 34.53
N ILE A 385 -9.01 -22.00 35.29
CA ILE A 385 -9.01 -22.56 36.65
C ILE A 385 -9.75 -21.63 37.62
N GLU A 386 -9.59 -20.32 37.49
CA GLU A 386 -10.31 -19.36 38.33
C GLU A 386 -11.80 -19.30 38.00
N ARG A 387 -12.17 -19.44 36.71
CA ARG A 387 -13.57 -19.58 36.28
C ARG A 387 -14.21 -20.85 36.81
N SER A 388 -13.52 -22.00 36.74
CA SER A 388 -14.05 -23.27 37.28
C SER A 388 -14.22 -23.22 38.80
N ARG A 389 -13.24 -22.65 39.53
CA ARG A 389 -13.34 -22.42 40.98
C ARG A 389 -14.48 -21.47 41.35
N ARG A 390 -14.75 -20.45 40.52
CA ARG A 390 -15.87 -19.52 40.75
C ARG A 390 -17.22 -20.20 40.52
N SER A 391 -17.36 -21.04 39.50
CA SER A 391 -18.59 -21.83 39.29
C SER A 391 -18.83 -22.85 40.40
N GLU A 392 -17.77 -23.49 40.93
CA GLU A 392 -17.90 -24.41 42.06
C GLU A 392 -18.33 -23.72 43.35
N ARG A 393 -17.84 -22.49 43.62
CA ARG A 393 -18.27 -21.70 44.78
C ARG A 393 -19.74 -21.28 44.69
N ILE A 394 -20.20 -20.90 43.50
CA ILE A 394 -21.61 -20.54 43.26
C ILE A 394 -22.50 -21.77 43.48
N GLY A 395 -22.12 -22.94 42.94
CA GLY A 395 -22.87 -24.18 43.13
C GLY A 395 -22.89 -24.71 44.58
N LYS A 396 -21.87 -24.41 45.39
CA LYS A 396 -21.85 -24.76 46.83
C LYS A 396 -22.76 -23.86 47.66
N ASN A 397 -22.81 -22.57 47.37
CA ASN A 397 -23.70 -21.62 48.07
C ASN A 397 -25.19 -21.88 47.78
N GLU A 398 -25.53 -22.35 46.58
CA GLU A 398 -26.91 -22.73 46.24
C GLU A 398 -27.36 -24.03 46.93
N ARG A 399 -26.43 -24.94 47.25
CA ARG A 399 -26.72 -26.17 48.00
C ARG A 399 -26.88 -25.93 49.50
N SER A 400 -26.22 -24.92 50.07
CA SER A 400 -26.40 -24.53 51.48
C SER A 400 -27.68 -23.75 51.76
N LEU A 401 -28.34 -23.17 50.75
CA LEU A 401 -29.58 -22.39 50.91
C LEU A 401 -30.86 -23.22 50.83
N LYS A 402 -30.79 -24.55 50.63
CA LYS A 402 -31.96 -25.42 50.47
C LYS A 402 -32.29 -26.32 51.67
N ILE A 403 -31.67 -26.10 52.84
CA ILE A 403 -31.94 -26.92 54.03
C ILE A 403 -32.20 -26.02 55.25
N THR A 404 -33.39 -25.42 55.31
CA THR A 404 -34.05 -25.05 56.57
C THR A 404 -35.56 -25.31 56.42
N PRO A 405 -36.10 -26.44 56.93
CA PRO A 405 -37.53 -26.59 57.10
C PRO A 405 -37.86 -26.16 58.53
N GLN A 406 -38.29 -24.91 58.73
CA GLN A 406 -38.91 -24.51 59.99
C GLN A 406 -40.10 -23.59 59.74
N PHE A 407 -41.17 -23.91 60.48
CA PHE A 407 -42.44 -23.19 60.68
C PHE A 407 -43.58 -23.42 59.68
N ALA A 408 -44.35 -24.47 59.97
CA ALA A 408 -45.81 -24.40 59.90
C ALA A 408 -46.43 -25.32 60.96
N LYS A 409 -46.60 -24.78 62.18
CA LYS A 409 -47.58 -25.27 63.17
C LYS A 409 -48.20 -24.10 63.92
N ALA A 410 -49.53 -24.15 63.97
CA ALA A 410 -50.46 -23.67 65.00
C ALA A 410 -51.10 -22.26 64.89
N GLN A 411 -52.43 -22.33 64.70
CA GLN A 411 -53.52 -21.51 65.29
C GLN A 411 -53.73 -20.12 64.66
N THR A 412 -54.93 -19.72 64.24
CA THR A 412 -56.30 -19.97 64.75
C THR A 412 -57.29 -20.47 63.70
#